data_AF-A0A2E1ZMA2-F1
#
_entry.id   AF-A0A2E1ZMA2-F1
#
_cell.length_a   1.000
_cell.length_b   1.000
_cell.length_c   1.000
_cell.angle_alpha   90.00
_cell.angle_beta   90.00
_cell.angle_gamma   90.00
#
_symmetry.space_group_name_H-M   'P 1'
#
loop_
_entity.id
_entity.type
_entity.pdbx_description
1 polymer ?
#
loop_
_entity_poly.entity_id
_entity_poly.type
_entity_poly.pdbx_seq_one_letter_code
_entity_poly.pdbx_strand_id
1 'polypeptide(L)'
;MSAATVASITGASTLSAKADALEDAMSDELDKRIATPWFCSIDPTPEPVAGDTRPWYQHDDPRLPKMPEAPTLIDFFKLRFAPANHVLQSARLAKVNGMDEKIVLACLLHDICVGNFIRTDHGYWCAQMVAPYVDEEVAWAIEKHQALRFFADESVGYEYPDQYIQFFGADYKPEPYITQAWEEAKKHRWYMTSRLITLNDLYSFEEGVVVDVDDFTDIIGRHFRQPKEGLGFDGSPVAHMWRSMIWPNNFL
;
A
#
# COMPACT_ATOMS: atom_id res chain seq x y z
N MET A 1 -5.50 6.08 24.47
CA MET A 1 -5.67 7.51 24.81
C MET A 1 -4.98 7.87 26.13
N SER A 2 -4.08 8.84 26.10
CA SER A 2 -3.32 9.27 27.29
C SER A 2 -4.15 10.17 28.22
N ALA A 3 -3.75 10.33 29.48
CA ALA A 3 -4.40 11.27 30.41
C ALA A 3 -4.31 12.73 29.94
N ALA A 4 -3.29 13.09 29.14
CA ALA A 4 -3.15 14.41 28.54
C ALA A 4 -4.15 14.63 27.39
N THR A 5 -4.40 13.60 26.58
CA THR A 5 -5.41 13.59 25.50
C THR A 5 -6.83 13.80 26.04
N VAL A 6 -7.16 13.15 27.17
CA VAL A 6 -8.47 13.31 27.81
C VAL A 6 -8.64 14.72 28.37
N ALA A 7 -7.57 15.35 28.86
CA ALA A 7 -7.60 16.72 29.36
C ALA A 7 -7.77 17.78 28.24
N SER A 8 -7.21 17.58 27.04
CA SER A 8 -7.37 18.52 25.92
C SER A 8 -8.80 18.50 25.35
N ILE A 9 -9.37 17.31 25.13
CA ILE A 9 -10.74 17.12 24.61
C ILE A 9 -11.79 17.71 25.57
N THR A 10 -11.56 17.57 26.88
CA THR A 10 -12.48 18.10 27.90
C THR A 10 -12.38 19.62 28.07
N GLY A 11 -11.23 20.22 27.75
CA GLY A 11 -11.01 21.68 27.82
C GLY A 11 -11.49 22.47 26.59
N ALA A 12 -11.77 21.81 25.47
CA ALA A 12 -12.21 22.47 24.24
C ALA A 12 -13.67 22.98 24.33
N SER A 13 -13.87 24.26 23.98
CA SER A 13 -15.14 24.97 24.17
C SER A 13 -16.13 24.85 23.01
N THR A 14 -15.72 24.30 21.87
CA THR A 14 -16.56 24.11 20.68
C THR A 14 -16.46 22.68 20.15
N LEU A 15 -17.44 22.25 19.36
CA LEU A 15 -17.45 20.91 18.76
C LEU A 15 -16.31 20.72 17.73
N SER A 16 -15.96 21.78 16.99
CA SER A 16 -14.81 21.78 16.07
C SER A 16 -13.50 21.57 16.84
N ALA A 17 -13.28 22.34 17.90
CA ALA A 17 -12.06 22.22 18.71
C ALA A 17 -11.93 20.87 19.43
N LYS A 18 -13.05 20.14 19.63
CA LYS A 18 -13.04 18.76 20.14
C LYS A 18 -12.72 17.72 19.07
N ALA A 19 -13.09 17.99 17.81
CA ALA A 19 -12.73 17.15 16.67
C ALA A 19 -11.24 17.34 16.34
N ASP A 20 -10.76 18.58 16.26
CA ASP A 20 -9.35 18.90 16.02
C ASP A 20 -8.44 18.28 17.11
N ALA A 21 -8.83 18.36 18.38
CA ALA A 21 -8.09 17.74 19.48
C ALA A 21 -8.14 16.20 19.48
N LEU A 22 -9.16 15.60 18.85
CA LEU A 22 -9.25 14.15 18.66
C LEU A 22 -8.38 13.72 17.47
N GLU A 23 -8.37 14.48 16.39
CA GLU A 23 -7.50 14.28 15.23
C GLU A 23 -6.03 14.46 15.59
N ASP A 24 -5.66 15.50 16.34
CA ASP A 24 -4.30 15.72 16.86
C ASP A 24 -3.87 14.57 17.78
N ALA A 25 -4.77 14.04 18.61
CA ALA A 25 -4.46 12.92 19.48
C ALA A 25 -4.34 11.58 18.74
N MET A 26 -5.04 11.42 17.61
CA MET A 26 -4.87 10.30 16.69
C MET A 26 -3.57 10.47 15.88
N SER A 27 -3.19 11.71 15.53
CA SER A 27 -1.92 12.06 14.89
C SER A 27 -0.73 11.78 15.81
N ASP A 28 -0.82 12.13 17.09
CA ASP A 28 0.22 11.82 18.10
C ASP A 28 0.44 10.30 18.30
N GLU A 29 -0.59 9.47 18.07
CA GLU A 29 -0.48 8.00 18.11
C GLU A 29 0.12 7.43 16.79
N LEU A 30 0.04 8.20 15.69
CA LEU A 30 0.73 7.96 14.41
C LEU A 30 2.20 8.46 14.43
N ASP A 31 2.48 9.56 15.11
CA ASP A 31 3.77 10.32 15.10
C ASP A 31 4.91 9.71 15.92
N LYS A 32 4.78 8.45 16.34
CA LYS A 32 5.92 7.62 16.79
C LYS A 32 6.25 6.45 15.88
N ARG A 33 5.87 6.51 14.61
CA ARG A 33 6.33 5.56 13.60
C ARG A 33 7.23 6.27 12.59
N ILE A 34 8.49 6.51 12.98
CA ILE A 34 9.56 6.64 11.99
C ILE A 34 9.58 5.31 11.24
N ALA A 35 8.97 5.29 10.06
CA ALA A 35 8.95 4.12 9.24
C ALA A 35 10.38 3.92 8.74
N THR A 36 11.11 2.96 9.29
CA THR A 36 12.44 2.58 8.78
C THR A 36 12.27 1.85 7.45
N PRO A 37 13.20 1.95 6.49
CA PRO A 37 13.20 1.09 5.31
C PRO A 37 13.32 -0.37 5.75
N TRP A 38 12.32 -1.21 5.48
CA TRP A 38 12.32 -2.62 5.90
C TRP A 38 13.56 -3.37 5.38
N PHE A 39 13.93 -3.11 4.12
CA PHE A 39 15.26 -3.41 3.59
C PHE A 39 16.19 -2.23 3.96
N CYS A 40 17.16 -2.47 4.85
CA CYS A 40 18.04 -1.49 5.55
C CYS A 40 17.63 -1.08 6.98
N SER A 41 16.75 -1.81 7.67
CA SER A 41 16.50 -1.63 9.10
C SER A 41 17.56 -2.34 9.95
N ILE A 42 18.21 -1.60 10.86
CA ILE A 42 18.90 -2.16 12.03
C ILE A 42 17.90 -2.09 13.18
N ASP A 43 17.36 -3.26 13.56
CA ASP A 43 16.51 -3.51 14.72
C ASP A 43 15.05 -2.95 14.72
N PRO A 44 14.13 -3.59 15.47
CA PRO A 44 14.33 -4.80 16.27
C PRO A 44 14.29 -6.09 15.43
N THR A 45 15.30 -6.94 15.62
CA THR A 45 15.28 -8.34 15.20
C THR A 45 14.08 -9.00 15.88
N PRO A 46 13.14 -9.63 15.15
CA PRO A 46 11.94 -10.13 15.80
C PRO A 46 12.27 -11.31 16.71
N GLU A 47 11.56 -11.41 17.84
CA GLU A 47 11.84 -12.38 18.90
C GLU A 47 11.95 -13.83 18.38
N PRO A 48 12.89 -14.63 18.91
CA PRO A 48 12.99 -16.05 18.59
C PRO A 48 11.70 -16.80 18.96
N VAL A 49 11.34 -17.81 18.16
CA VAL A 49 10.22 -18.71 18.52
C VAL A 49 10.65 -19.60 19.69
N ALA A 50 9.84 -19.65 20.74
CA ALA A 50 10.14 -20.45 21.92
C ALA A 50 10.36 -21.93 21.55
N GLY A 51 11.55 -22.44 21.86
CA GLY A 51 11.96 -23.81 21.55
C GLY A 51 12.65 -23.99 20.19
N ASP A 52 12.73 -22.96 19.35
CA ASP A 52 13.53 -22.99 18.13
C ASP A 52 14.97 -22.54 18.40
N THR A 53 15.93 -23.46 18.25
CA THR A 53 17.35 -23.22 18.52
C THR A 53 18.16 -22.91 17.26
N ARG A 54 17.50 -22.70 16.11
CA ARG A 54 18.21 -22.40 14.86
C ARG A 54 18.90 -21.03 14.93
N PRO A 55 20.16 -20.92 14.48
CA PRO A 55 20.86 -19.63 14.44
C PRO A 55 20.33 -18.71 13.34
N TRP A 56 19.70 -19.27 12.31
CA TRP A 56 19.16 -18.55 11.16
C TRP A 56 17.86 -19.20 10.69
N TYR A 57 16.90 -18.38 10.28
CA TYR A 57 15.74 -18.85 9.53
C TYR A 57 16.07 -18.81 8.04
N GLN A 58 16.09 -19.97 7.40
CA GLN A 58 16.07 -20.11 5.94
C GLN A 58 14.84 -20.91 5.55
N HIS A 59 14.28 -20.59 4.38
CA HIS A 59 13.00 -21.07 3.90
C HIS A 59 11.87 -20.70 4.86
N ASP A 60 11.08 -21.68 5.31
CA ASP A 60 9.88 -21.44 6.09
C ASP A 60 10.20 -20.81 7.45
N ASP A 61 9.72 -19.57 7.64
CA ASP A 61 9.71 -18.88 8.93
C ASP A 61 8.52 -19.39 9.75
N PRO A 62 8.73 -19.98 10.94
CA PRO A 62 7.65 -20.52 11.77
C PRO A 62 6.64 -19.47 12.26
N ARG A 63 6.95 -18.18 12.14
CA ARG A 63 6.04 -17.07 12.47
C ARG A 63 5.06 -16.76 11.34
N LEU A 64 5.35 -17.22 10.13
CA LEU A 64 4.52 -16.99 8.95
C LEU A 64 3.70 -18.25 8.63
N PRO A 65 2.42 -18.10 8.29
CA PRO A 65 1.66 -19.19 7.68
C PRO A 65 2.34 -19.70 6.42
N LYS A 66 2.29 -21.02 6.22
CA LYS A 66 2.87 -21.66 5.03
C LYS A 66 2.08 -21.29 3.78
N MET A 67 2.78 -20.96 2.70
CA MET A 67 2.16 -20.73 1.40
C MET A 67 1.75 -22.05 0.73
N PRO A 68 0.68 -22.06 -0.09
CA PRO A 68 0.37 -23.19 -0.96
C PRO A 68 1.50 -23.50 -1.95
N GLU A 69 1.48 -24.70 -2.55
CA GLU A 69 2.50 -25.10 -3.56
C GLU A 69 2.48 -24.22 -4.81
N ALA A 70 1.29 -23.74 -5.22
CA ALA A 70 1.10 -22.79 -6.30
C ALA A 70 0.38 -21.53 -5.79
N PRO A 71 1.09 -20.58 -5.17
CA PRO A 71 0.50 -19.39 -4.58
C PRO A 71 -0.29 -18.52 -5.56
N THR A 72 -1.50 -18.15 -5.19
CA THR A 72 -2.33 -17.16 -5.91
C THR A 72 -2.18 -15.76 -5.34
N LEU A 73 -2.61 -14.74 -6.08
CA LEU A 73 -2.67 -13.37 -5.56
C LEU A 73 -3.51 -13.29 -4.26
N ILE A 74 -4.63 -14.01 -4.20
CA ILE A 74 -5.50 -14.07 -3.01
C ILE A 74 -4.75 -14.68 -1.82
N ASP A 75 -3.92 -15.70 -2.04
CA ASP A 75 -3.09 -16.28 -0.98
C ASP A 75 -2.09 -15.25 -0.43
N PHE A 76 -1.50 -14.41 -1.29
CA PHE A 76 -0.64 -13.32 -0.82
C PHE A 76 -1.41 -12.30 0.03
N PHE A 77 -2.63 -11.92 -0.35
CA PHE A 77 -3.47 -11.06 0.50
C PHE A 77 -3.73 -11.66 1.87
N LYS A 78 -4.05 -12.96 1.92
CA LYS A 78 -4.40 -13.67 3.15
C LYS A 78 -3.20 -13.98 4.04
N LEU A 79 -2.03 -14.24 3.44
CA LEU A 79 -0.88 -14.84 4.15
C LEU A 79 0.34 -13.93 4.23
N ARG A 80 0.42 -12.85 3.43
CA ARG A 80 1.61 -11.99 3.33
C ARG A 80 1.32 -10.49 3.34
N PHE A 81 0.17 -10.03 2.87
CA PHE A 81 -0.13 -8.59 2.82
C PHE A 81 -0.86 -8.04 4.04
N ALA A 82 -1.25 -8.91 4.98
CA ALA A 82 -1.97 -8.48 6.16
C ALA A 82 -1.11 -7.57 7.07
N PRO A 83 -1.62 -6.40 7.51
CA PRO A 83 -2.93 -5.84 7.20
C PRO A 83 -2.99 -5.19 5.81
N ALA A 84 -3.99 -5.56 5.00
CA ALA A 84 -4.18 -5.05 3.63
C ALA A 84 -5.38 -4.08 3.50
N ASN A 85 -5.89 -3.57 4.64
CA ASN A 85 -7.14 -2.80 4.68
C ASN A 85 -7.11 -1.55 3.79
N HIS A 86 -5.96 -0.91 3.67
CA HIS A 86 -5.76 0.28 2.81
C HIS A 86 -6.18 0.01 1.35
N VAL A 87 -5.50 -0.93 0.70
CA VAL A 87 -5.75 -1.25 -0.70
C VAL A 87 -7.10 -1.92 -0.92
N LEU A 88 -7.60 -2.67 0.08
CA LEU A 88 -8.93 -3.30 0.02
C LEU A 88 -10.04 -2.24 0.06
N GLN A 89 -9.94 -1.23 0.93
CA GLN A 89 -10.89 -0.13 0.98
C GLN A 89 -10.79 0.78 -0.23
N SER A 90 -9.58 1.04 -0.73
CA SER A 90 -9.35 1.76 -1.99
C SER A 90 -10.06 1.07 -3.17
N ALA A 91 -9.85 -0.24 -3.32
CA ALA A 91 -10.52 -1.02 -4.37
C ALA A 91 -12.04 -1.07 -4.18
N ARG A 92 -12.51 -1.20 -2.93
CA ARG A 92 -13.95 -1.15 -2.62
C ARG A 92 -14.55 0.18 -3.04
N LEU A 93 -13.90 1.29 -2.71
CA LEU A 93 -14.37 2.64 -3.04
C LEU A 93 -14.49 2.81 -4.57
N ALA A 94 -13.47 2.41 -5.32
CA ALA A 94 -13.51 2.43 -6.77
C ALA A 94 -14.66 1.57 -7.32
N LYS A 95 -14.88 0.38 -6.75
CA LYS A 95 -15.95 -0.56 -7.15
C LYS A 95 -17.34 0.01 -6.87
N VAL A 96 -17.61 0.57 -5.68
CA VAL A 96 -18.93 1.14 -5.35
C VAL A 96 -19.24 2.41 -6.15
N ASN A 97 -18.21 3.14 -6.56
CA ASN A 97 -18.32 4.29 -7.45
C ASN A 97 -18.50 3.89 -8.94
N GLY A 98 -18.57 2.59 -9.26
CA GLY A 98 -18.84 2.11 -10.62
C GLY A 98 -17.69 2.35 -11.60
N MET A 99 -16.45 2.44 -11.12
CA MET A 99 -15.28 2.60 -11.97
C MET A 99 -14.98 1.34 -12.78
N ASP A 100 -14.20 1.50 -13.86
CA ASP A 100 -13.75 0.38 -14.68
C ASP A 100 -12.96 -0.65 -13.84
N GLU A 101 -13.12 -1.94 -14.16
CA GLU A 101 -12.49 -3.02 -13.39
C GLU A 101 -10.97 -2.95 -13.38
N LYS A 102 -10.33 -2.39 -14.43
CA LYS A 102 -8.88 -2.13 -14.40
C LYS A 102 -8.50 -1.13 -13.32
N ILE A 103 -9.32 -0.11 -13.09
CA ILE A 103 -9.10 0.89 -12.04
C ILE A 103 -9.29 0.25 -10.67
N VAL A 104 -10.33 -0.57 -10.51
CA VAL A 104 -10.56 -1.33 -9.26
C VAL A 104 -9.36 -2.24 -8.95
N LEU A 105 -8.86 -2.98 -9.95
CA LEU A 105 -7.68 -3.81 -9.81
C LEU A 105 -6.43 -2.96 -9.49
N ALA A 106 -6.24 -1.82 -10.15
CA ALA A 106 -5.11 -0.94 -9.88
C ALA A 106 -5.15 -0.41 -8.43
N CYS A 107 -6.31 -0.01 -7.93
CA CYS A 107 -6.51 0.39 -6.53
C CYS A 107 -6.21 -0.76 -5.57
N LEU A 108 -6.57 -2.00 -5.92
CA LEU A 108 -6.27 -3.17 -5.11
C LEU A 108 -4.76 -3.46 -5.01
N LEU A 109 -3.97 -3.07 -6.02
CA LEU A 109 -2.57 -3.45 -6.16
C LEU A 109 -1.56 -2.31 -5.90
N HIS A 110 -1.99 -1.05 -5.88
CA HIS A 110 -1.06 0.09 -5.99
C HIS A 110 -0.01 0.17 -4.87
N ASP A 111 -0.36 -0.25 -3.65
CA ASP A 111 0.46 -0.11 -2.44
C ASP A 111 0.83 -1.45 -1.76
N ILE A 112 0.67 -2.58 -2.43
CA ILE A 112 0.94 -3.91 -1.84
C ILE A 112 2.41 -4.09 -1.38
N CYS A 113 3.36 -3.34 -1.95
CA CYS A 113 4.76 -3.34 -1.53
C CYS A 113 5.04 -2.48 -0.29
N VAL A 114 4.19 -1.51 0.06
CA VAL A 114 4.45 -0.51 1.13
C VAL A 114 4.64 -1.18 2.49
N GLY A 115 3.77 -2.12 2.83
CA GLY A 115 3.81 -2.82 4.12
C GLY A 115 4.70 -4.05 4.14
N ASN A 116 4.94 -4.69 2.99
CA ASN A 116 5.33 -6.11 2.96
C ASN A 116 6.53 -6.40 2.04
N PHE A 117 7.08 -5.40 1.35
CA PHE A 117 8.26 -5.57 0.50
C PHE A 117 9.21 -4.36 0.55
N ILE A 118 9.12 -3.44 -0.41
CA ILE A 118 9.96 -2.24 -0.48
C ILE A 118 9.07 -1.01 -0.57
N ARG A 119 9.22 -0.12 0.42
CA ARG A 119 8.41 1.10 0.56
C ARG A 119 8.94 2.28 -0.24
N THR A 120 10.26 2.47 -0.27
CA THR A 120 10.89 3.51 -1.09
C THR A 120 10.55 3.25 -2.54
N ASP A 121 10.01 4.25 -3.24
CA ASP A 121 9.55 4.09 -4.62
C ASP A 121 8.51 2.99 -4.81
N HIS A 122 7.57 2.85 -3.85
CA HIS A 122 6.53 1.82 -3.86
C HIS A 122 5.77 1.72 -5.19
N GLY A 123 5.43 2.83 -5.84
CA GLY A 123 4.72 2.81 -7.13
C GLY A 123 5.53 2.07 -8.20
N TYR A 124 6.84 2.31 -8.25
CA TYR A 124 7.74 1.61 -9.17
C TYR A 124 7.90 0.14 -8.83
N TRP A 125 8.10 -0.20 -7.55
CA TRP A 125 8.24 -1.60 -7.11
C TRP A 125 6.95 -2.39 -7.34
N CYS A 126 5.79 -1.84 -6.97
CA CYS A 126 4.49 -2.45 -7.21
C CYS A 126 4.26 -2.64 -8.71
N ALA A 127 4.48 -1.61 -9.53
CA ALA A 127 4.29 -1.69 -10.98
C ALA A 127 5.16 -2.77 -11.61
N GLN A 128 6.45 -2.81 -11.27
CA GLN A 128 7.37 -3.86 -11.74
C GLN A 128 6.86 -5.24 -11.34
N MET A 129 6.53 -5.43 -10.05
CA MET A 129 6.10 -6.72 -9.51
C MET A 129 4.86 -7.28 -10.21
N VAL A 130 3.89 -6.42 -10.57
CA VAL A 130 2.62 -6.86 -11.16
C VAL A 130 2.60 -6.84 -12.68
N ALA A 131 3.51 -6.12 -13.34
CA ALA A 131 3.51 -5.90 -14.79
C ALA A 131 3.37 -7.17 -15.65
N PRO A 132 4.00 -8.32 -15.32
CA PRO A 132 3.82 -9.54 -16.13
C PRO A 132 2.40 -10.10 -16.09
N TYR A 133 1.61 -9.76 -15.08
CA TYR A 133 0.33 -10.38 -14.79
C TYR A 133 -0.87 -9.48 -15.12
N VAL A 134 -0.67 -8.19 -15.37
CA VAL A 134 -1.76 -7.23 -15.61
C VAL A 134 -1.64 -6.57 -16.99
N ASP A 135 -2.65 -5.79 -17.35
CA ASP A 135 -2.57 -4.93 -18.53
C ASP A 135 -1.53 -3.81 -18.34
N GLU A 136 -0.85 -3.41 -19.41
CA GLU A 136 0.18 -2.36 -19.37
C GLU A 136 -0.36 -1.06 -18.75
N GLU A 137 -1.63 -0.73 -19.00
CA GLU A 137 -2.30 0.41 -18.40
C GLU A 137 -2.35 0.35 -16.86
N VAL A 138 -2.63 -0.83 -16.30
CA VAL A 138 -2.70 -1.03 -14.84
C VAL A 138 -1.33 -0.86 -14.22
N ALA A 139 -0.30 -1.50 -14.79
CA ALA A 139 1.07 -1.36 -14.30
C ALA A 139 1.56 0.09 -14.40
N TRP A 140 1.29 0.78 -15.52
CA TRP A 140 1.64 2.18 -15.70
C TRP A 140 0.91 3.08 -14.70
N ALA A 141 -0.38 2.84 -14.46
CA ALA A 141 -1.17 3.64 -13.54
C ALA A 141 -0.67 3.49 -12.10
N ILE A 142 -0.31 2.27 -11.69
CA ILE A 142 0.35 1.97 -10.42
C ILE A 142 1.73 2.63 -10.35
N GLU A 143 2.52 2.69 -11.42
CA GLU A 143 3.81 3.38 -11.35
C GLU A 143 3.60 4.88 -11.10
N LYS A 144 2.72 5.50 -11.88
CA LYS A 144 2.57 6.96 -11.89
C LYS A 144 1.76 7.50 -10.71
N HIS A 145 0.97 6.69 -10.01
CA HIS A 145 0.19 7.18 -8.87
C HIS A 145 1.10 7.78 -7.79
N GLN A 146 2.31 7.20 -7.61
CA GLN A 146 3.32 7.71 -6.69
C GLN A 146 3.71 9.16 -6.98
N ALA A 147 3.88 9.54 -8.25
CA ALA A 147 4.21 10.91 -8.59
C ALA A 147 2.98 11.81 -8.49
N LEU A 148 1.83 11.35 -9.00
CA LEU A 148 0.60 12.13 -9.06
C LEU A 148 0.06 12.53 -7.68
N ARG A 149 0.30 11.73 -6.65
CA ARG A 149 -0.21 12.00 -5.29
C ARG A 149 0.30 13.32 -4.69
N PHE A 150 1.47 13.79 -5.11
CA PHE A 150 2.09 15.03 -4.61
C PHE A 150 1.59 16.31 -5.30
N PHE A 151 0.73 16.21 -6.31
CA PHE A 151 0.32 17.37 -7.10
C PHE A 151 -1.19 17.41 -7.27
N ALA A 152 -1.78 18.52 -6.83
CA ALA A 152 -3.19 18.82 -6.98
C ALA A 152 -3.63 18.80 -8.46
N ASP A 153 -4.88 18.42 -8.67
CA ASP A 153 -5.62 18.54 -9.92
C ASP A 153 -7.08 18.91 -9.61
N GLU A 154 -7.30 20.22 -9.44
CA GLU A 154 -8.62 20.78 -9.12
C GLU A 154 -9.67 20.47 -10.20
N SER A 155 -9.25 20.20 -11.45
CA SER A 155 -10.18 19.88 -12.54
C SER A 155 -10.97 18.59 -12.30
N VAL A 156 -10.46 17.72 -11.43
CA VAL A 156 -11.08 16.45 -11.01
C VAL A 156 -11.29 16.38 -9.50
N GLY A 157 -11.18 17.51 -8.80
CA GLY A 157 -11.39 17.60 -7.36
C GLY A 157 -10.30 16.95 -6.50
N TYR A 158 -9.09 16.76 -7.03
CA TYR A 158 -7.95 16.27 -6.24
C TYR A 158 -7.18 17.46 -5.67
N GLU A 159 -7.43 17.80 -4.42
CA GLU A 159 -6.66 18.83 -3.70
C GLU A 159 -5.35 18.25 -3.16
N TYR A 160 -4.38 19.10 -2.80
CA TYR A 160 -3.17 18.62 -2.14
C TYR A 160 -3.55 18.13 -0.72
N PRO A 161 -3.23 16.88 -0.34
CA PRO A 161 -3.68 16.35 0.94
C PRO A 161 -3.13 17.12 2.14
N ASP A 162 -4.00 17.60 3.04
CA ASP A 162 -3.60 18.29 4.27
C ASP A 162 -2.67 17.43 5.14
N GLN A 163 -2.86 16.12 5.13
CA GLN A 163 -1.98 15.17 5.80
C GLN A 163 -0.54 15.24 5.31
N TYR A 164 -0.26 15.64 4.07
CA TYR A 164 1.14 15.78 3.61
C TYR A 164 1.79 17.01 4.20
N ILE A 165 1.02 18.05 4.49
CA ILE A 165 1.50 19.22 5.22
C ILE A 165 1.85 18.81 6.65
N GLN A 166 1.02 17.99 7.29
CA GLN A 166 1.27 17.44 8.62
C GLN A 166 2.50 16.52 8.63
N PHE A 167 2.61 15.59 7.67
CA PHE A 167 3.68 14.59 7.63
C PHE A 167 5.03 15.12 7.19
N PHE A 168 5.07 16.02 6.19
CA PHE A 168 6.30 16.44 5.53
C PHE A 168 6.65 17.92 5.71
N GLY A 169 5.70 18.73 6.20
CA GLY A 169 5.83 20.18 6.32
C GLY A 169 5.32 20.93 5.09
N ALA A 170 4.85 22.16 5.30
CA ALA A 170 4.27 23.03 4.27
C ALA A 170 5.28 23.43 3.17
N ASP A 171 6.57 23.34 3.45
CA ASP A 171 7.67 23.65 2.55
C ASP A 171 8.29 22.42 1.86
N TYR A 172 7.76 21.22 2.11
CA TYR A 172 8.19 20.00 1.44
C TYR A 172 8.05 20.12 -0.07
N LYS A 173 9.07 19.63 -0.78
CA LYS A 173 9.08 19.55 -2.23
C LYS A 173 9.52 18.15 -2.65
N PRO A 174 8.80 17.47 -3.56
CA PRO A 174 9.25 16.21 -4.10
C PRO A 174 10.60 16.34 -4.80
N GLU A 175 11.37 15.26 -4.80
CA GLU A 175 12.63 15.18 -5.55
C GLU A 175 12.42 15.49 -7.06
N PRO A 176 13.44 16.01 -7.78
CA PRO A 176 13.29 16.42 -9.17
C PRO A 176 12.74 15.34 -10.10
N TYR A 177 13.09 14.06 -9.87
CA TYR A 177 12.59 12.95 -10.70
C TYR A 177 11.09 12.70 -10.52
N ILE A 178 10.53 12.96 -9.32
CA ILE A 178 9.08 12.87 -9.07
C ILE A 178 8.35 13.98 -9.80
N THR A 179 8.90 15.19 -9.78
CA THR A 179 8.35 16.33 -10.52
C THR A 179 8.34 16.04 -12.02
N GLN A 180 9.45 15.52 -12.57
CA GLN A 180 9.53 15.11 -13.97
C GLN A 180 8.50 14.02 -14.30
N ALA A 181 8.39 12.98 -13.47
CA ALA A 181 7.43 11.89 -13.68
C ALA A 181 5.98 12.39 -13.69
N TRP A 182 5.64 13.38 -12.85
CA TRP A 182 4.33 14.04 -12.86
C TRP A 182 4.08 14.82 -14.16
N GLU A 183 5.04 15.63 -14.62
CA GLU A 183 4.92 16.40 -15.86
C GLU A 183 4.74 15.52 -17.10
N GLU A 184 5.41 14.37 -17.13
CA GLU A 184 5.27 13.35 -18.17
C GLU A 184 3.91 12.66 -18.07
N ALA A 185 3.49 12.24 -16.87
CA ALA A 185 2.22 11.56 -16.64
C ALA A 185 1.02 12.40 -17.08
N LYS A 186 1.03 13.73 -16.85
CA LYS A 186 -0.03 14.65 -17.27
C LYS A 186 -0.30 14.67 -18.77
N LYS A 187 0.68 14.30 -19.58
CA LYS A 187 0.57 14.28 -21.06
C LYS A 187 0.22 12.89 -21.59
N HIS A 188 0.13 11.90 -20.71
CA HIS A 188 -0.06 10.50 -21.09
C HIS A 188 -1.53 10.13 -21.25
N ARG A 189 -1.85 9.26 -22.20
CA ARG A 189 -3.23 8.81 -22.49
C ARG A 189 -3.93 8.13 -21.30
N TRP A 190 -3.15 7.56 -20.38
CA TRP A 190 -3.64 6.85 -19.19
C TRP A 190 -3.62 7.71 -17.92
N TYR A 191 -3.39 9.03 -18.05
CA TYR A 191 -3.35 9.96 -16.92
C TYR A 191 -4.52 9.75 -15.96
N MET A 192 -5.74 9.67 -16.50
CA MET A 192 -6.95 9.52 -15.68
C MET A 192 -7.02 8.20 -14.93
N THR A 193 -6.49 7.10 -15.48
CA THR A 193 -6.44 5.81 -14.78
C THR A 193 -5.59 5.91 -13.52
N SER A 194 -4.42 6.55 -13.61
CA SER A 194 -3.54 6.78 -12.46
C SER A 194 -4.10 7.81 -11.48
N ARG A 195 -4.70 8.89 -11.99
CA ARG A 195 -5.34 9.93 -11.16
C ARG A 195 -6.54 9.38 -10.38
N LEU A 196 -7.28 8.44 -10.95
CA LEU A 196 -8.37 7.77 -10.24
C LEU A 196 -7.85 6.88 -9.11
N ILE A 197 -6.64 6.31 -9.22
CA ILE A 197 -6.01 5.65 -8.05
C ILE A 197 -5.83 6.67 -6.93
N THR A 198 -5.25 7.85 -7.20
CA THR A 198 -5.00 8.84 -6.13
C THR A 198 -6.29 9.36 -5.50
N LEU A 199 -7.39 9.46 -6.26
CA LEU A 199 -8.71 9.84 -5.74
C LEU A 199 -9.34 8.77 -4.83
N ASN A 200 -8.95 7.50 -5.00
CA ASN A 200 -9.41 6.38 -4.16
C ASN A 200 -8.34 5.96 -3.14
N ASP A 201 -7.18 6.62 -3.09
CA ASP A 201 -6.07 6.37 -2.16
C ASP A 201 -6.21 7.31 -0.94
N LEU A 202 -7.25 7.06 -0.14
CA LEU A 202 -7.50 7.84 1.07
C LEU A 202 -6.68 7.28 2.23
N TYR A 203 -6.00 8.15 2.97
CA TYR A 203 -5.25 7.72 4.17
C TYR A 203 -6.15 7.38 5.37
N SER A 204 -7.35 7.97 5.40
CA SER A 204 -8.34 7.78 6.46
C SER A 204 -9.60 7.19 5.87
N PHE A 205 -9.67 5.86 5.80
CA PHE A 205 -10.87 5.15 5.37
C PHE A 205 -11.86 4.91 6.53
N GLU A 206 -13.08 4.51 6.20
CA GLU A 206 -14.17 4.27 7.15
C GLU A 206 -13.77 3.29 8.27
N GLU A 207 -13.88 3.75 9.53
CA GLU A 207 -13.59 2.91 10.69
C GLU A 207 -14.64 1.79 10.82
N GLY A 208 -14.17 0.57 11.11
CA GLY A 208 -15.03 -0.59 11.29
C GLY A 208 -15.48 -1.27 9.99
N VAL A 209 -15.14 -0.72 8.82
CA VAL A 209 -15.35 -1.42 7.54
C VAL A 209 -14.33 -2.55 7.40
N VAL A 210 -14.84 -3.78 7.32
CA VAL A 210 -14.07 -4.96 6.99
C VAL A 210 -14.34 -5.30 5.53
N VAL A 211 -13.28 -5.29 4.72
CA VAL A 211 -13.33 -5.70 3.31
C VAL A 211 -12.53 -6.97 3.18
N ASP A 212 -13.12 -7.99 2.55
CA ASP A 212 -12.42 -9.24 2.26
C ASP A 212 -11.85 -9.19 0.84
N VAL A 213 -10.65 -9.75 0.63
CA VAL A 213 -10.09 -9.90 -0.71
C VAL A 213 -10.99 -10.75 -1.61
N ASP A 214 -11.76 -11.67 -1.02
CA ASP A 214 -12.67 -12.54 -1.75
C ASP A 214 -13.77 -11.74 -2.49
N ASP A 215 -14.09 -10.51 -2.06
CA ASP A 215 -15.01 -9.59 -2.76
C ASP A 215 -14.50 -9.16 -4.15
N PHE A 216 -13.22 -9.37 -4.43
CA PHE A 216 -12.56 -9.02 -5.70
C PHE A 216 -12.19 -10.25 -6.54
N THR A 217 -12.57 -11.47 -6.13
CA THR A 217 -12.22 -12.73 -6.81
C THR A 217 -12.51 -12.68 -8.31
N ASP A 218 -13.70 -12.21 -8.70
CA ASP A 218 -14.10 -12.14 -10.11
C ASP A 218 -13.27 -11.12 -10.92
N ILE A 219 -12.94 -9.97 -10.31
CA ILE A 219 -12.12 -8.92 -10.96
C ILE A 219 -10.69 -9.43 -11.13
N ILE A 220 -10.13 -10.04 -10.09
CA ILE A 220 -8.81 -10.70 -10.15
C ILE A 220 -8.82 -11.76 -11.25
N GLY A 221 -9.83 -12.64 -11.28
CA GLY A 221 -9.92 -13.72 -12.27
C GLY A 221 -10.03 -13.24 -13.73
N ARG A 222 -10.57 -12.03 -13.96
CA ARG A 222 -10.68 -11.43 -15.31
C ARG A 222 -9.43 -10.66 -15.73
N HIS A 223 -8.77 -9.98 -14.79
CA HIS A 223 -7.75 -8.96 -15.12
C HIS A 223 -6.34 -9.28 -14.62
N PHE A 224 -6.16 -10.32 -13.80
CA PHE A 224 -4.87 -10.80 -13.33
C PHE A 224 -4.55 -12.17 -13.95
N ARG A 225 -3.48 -12.23 -14.74
CA ARG A 225 -2.98 -13.44 -15.40
C ARG A 225 -2.22 -14.32 -14.41
N GLN A 226 -2.96 -15.00 -13.55
CA GLN A 226 -2.43 -15.90 -12.53
C GLN A 226 -1.57 -17.01 -13.18
N PRO A 227 -0.27 -17.15 -12.85
CA PRO A 227 0.56 -18.26 -13.34
C PRO A 227 0.09 -19.60 -12.75
N LYS A 228 0.17 -20.66 -13.55
CA LYS A 228 -0.25 -22.02 -13.16
C LYS A 228 0.66 -22.61 -12.08
N GLU A 229 1.94 -22.27 -12.15
CA GLU A 229 2.99 -22.67 -11.22
C GLU A 229 2.88 -21.93 -9.89
N GLY A 230 2.14 -20.83 -9.84
CA GLY A 230 2.03 -19.94 -8.68
C GLY A 230 3.01 -18.77 -8.74
N LEU A 231 2.62 -17.67 -8.09
CA LEU A 231 3.43 -16.45 -8.03
C LEU A 231 4.75 -16.75 -7.30
N GLY A 232 5.86 -16.49 -7.97
CA GLY A 232 7.21 -16.77 -7.44
C GLY A 232 7.80 -18.10 -7.87
N PHE A 233 7.03 -18.98 -8.49
CA PHE A 233 7.51 -20.25 -9.09
C PHE A 233 7.35 -20.27 -10.60
N ASP A 234 6.85 -19.18 -11.16
CA ASP A 234 6.76 -18.96 -12.59
C ASP A 234 8.09 -18.48 -13.19
N GLY A 235 8.15 -18.45 -14.52
CA GLY A 235 9.35 -18.01 -15.27
C GLY A 235 9.48 -16.49 -15.44
N SER A 236 8.67 -15.69 -14.74
CA SER A 236 8.70 -14.23 -14.88
C SER A 236 9.98 -13.63 -14.28
N PRO A 237 10.47 -12.49 -14.81
CA PRO A 237 11.64 -11.82 -14.26
C PRO A 237 11.40 -11.31 -12.82
N VAL A 238 10.15 -11.24 -12.37
CA VAL A 238 9.74 -10.74 -11.05
C VAL A 238 9.42 -11.86 -10.07
N ALA A 239 9.55 -13.12 -10.46
CA ALA A 239 9.29 -14.27 -9.58
C ALA A 239 10.11 -14.19 -8.28
N HIS A 240 11.32 -13.64 -8.34
CA HIS A 240 12.16 -13.42 -7.16
C HIS A 240 11.54 -12.45 -6.14
N MET A 241 10.79 -11.43 -6.59
CA MET A 241 10.11 -10.46 -5.71
C MET A 241 9.03 -11.14 -4.88
N TRP A 242 8.25 -12.03 -5.49
CA TRP A 242 7.26 -12.86 -4.80
C TRP A 242 7.93 -13.83 -3.82
N ARG A 243 9.03 -14.50 -4.21
CA ARG A 243 9.77 -15.40 -3.31
C ARG A 243 10.38 -14.68 -2.11
N SER A 244 10.79 -13.42 -2.24
CA SER A 244 11.25 -12.60 -1.11
C SER A 244 10.15 -12.39 -0.07
N MET A 245 8.87 -12.40 -0.47
CA MET A 245 7.75 -12.36 0.48
C MET A 245 7.38 -13.75 1.00
N ILE A 246 7.55 -14.82 0.20
CA ILE A 246 7.36 -16.20 0.67
C ILE A 246 8.36 -16.53 1.78
N TRP A 247 9.64 -16.17 1.56
CA TRP A 247 10.79 -16.47 2.43
C TRP A 247 11.63 -15.22 2.70
N PRO A 248 11.17 -14.30 3.56
CA PRO A 248 11.82 -13.00 3.78
C PRO A 248 13.19 -13.07 4.45
N ASN A 249 13.52 -14.21 5.09
CA ASN A 249 14.80 -14.40 5.76
C ASN A 249 15.85 -15.11 4.89
N ASN A 250 15.56 -15.42 3.61
CA ASN A 250 16.57 -16.00 2.73
C ASN A 250 17.62 -14.94 2.37
N PHE A 251 18.88 -15.18 2.75
CA PHE A 251 20.00 -14.27 2.51
C PHE A 251 21.14 -14.88 1.66
N LEU A 252 20.96 -16.11 1.15
CA LEU A 252 21.87 -16.82 0.25
C LEU A 252 21.10 -17.50 -0.88
#